data_AF-A0AAE0Z0H8-F1
#
_entry.id   AF-A0AAE0Z0H8-F1
#
_cell.length_a   1.000
_cell.length_b   1.000
_cell.length_c   1.000
_cell.angle_alpha   90.00
_cell.angle_beta   90.00
_cell.angle_gamma   90.00
#
_symmetry.space_group_name_H-M   'P 1'
#
loop_
_entity.id
_entity.type
_entity.pdbx_description
1 polymer ?
#
loop_
_entity_poly.entity_id
_entity_poly.type
_entity_poly.pdbx_seq_one_letter_code
_entity_poly.pdbx_strand_id
1 'polypeptide(L)'
;MIESVQARHRGAFNFEDHYDNLCALQDSAPLPAVKAYLTQGVLDLNGDRVRLNDWQPIINSLRINKSLQFVAIRSFYQMPQEEDEKRAAILRRKLPSIRSKEITHRLVKALKECLFVSPCLSCVELQGLSLRDRDLQILVKGILKSSMLRHLSLEFCRIGDQGLEIAVAKPRLWIMDPDRDRLWRN
;
A
#
# COMPACT_ATOMS: atom_id res chain seq x y z
N MET A 1 -20.61 1.44 14.91
CA MET A 1 -21.17 0.07 14.81
C MET A 1 -20.00 -0.91 14.72
N ILE A 2 -19.93 -1.93 15.58
CA ILE A 2 -18.86 -2.94 15.52
C ILE A 2 -19.32 -4.06 14.58
N GLU A 3 -18.55 -4.33 13.53
CA GLU A 3 -18.80 -5.44 12.60
C GLU A 3 -18.76 -6.80 13.32
N SER A 4 -19.71 -7.68 12.98
CA SER A 4 -19.75 -9.03 13.55
C SER A 4 -18.51 -9.85 13.15
N VAL A 5 -18.13 -10.83 13.98
CA VAL A 5 -16.99 -11.73 13.69
C VAL A 5 -17.19 -12.47 12.36
N GLN A 6 -18.42 -12.88 12.06
CA GLN A 6 -18.76 -13.60 10.82
C GLN A 6 -18.62 -12.71 9.58
N ALA A 7 -19.01 -11.43 9.67
CA ALA A 7 -18.82 -10.48 8.57
C ALA A 7 -17.33 -10.27 8.28
N ARG A 8 -16.50 -10.11 9.32
CA ARG A 8 -15.04 -10.00 9.17
C ARG A 8 -14.40 -11.26 8.59
N HIS A 9 -14.86 -12.45 8.99
CA HIS A 9 -14.33 -13.70 8.46
C HIS A 9 -14.65 -13.87 6.97
N ARG A 10 -15.87 -13.53 6.54
CA ARG A 10 -16.25 -13.56 5.11
C ARG A 10 -15.51 -12.47 4.33
N GLY A 11 -15.46 -11.24 4.86
CA GLY A 11 -14.76 -10.12 4.26
C GLY A 11 -13.25 -10.33 4.11
N ALA A 12 -12.64 -11.17 4.94
CA ALA A 12 -11.24 -11.56 4.76
C ALA A 12 -11.00 -12.29 3.44
N PHE A 13 -11.98 -13.03 2.90
CA PHE A 13 -11.84 -13.77 1.64
C PHE A 13 -12.51 -13.09 0.45
N ASN A 14 -13.38 -12.10 0.68
CA ASN A 14 -13.94 -11.26 -0.36
C ASN A 14 -13.62 -9.78 -0.09
N PHE A 15 -12.58 -9.26 -0.75
CA PHE A 15 -12.17 -7.86 -0.60
C PHE A 15 -13.28 -6.89 -1.01
N GLU A 16 -13.96 -7.19 -2.12
CA GLU A 16 -14.96 -6.30 -2.72
C GLU A 16 -16.15 -6.10 -1.77
N ASP A 17 -16.73 -7.18 -1.28
CA ASP A 17 -17.86 -7.12 -0.34
C ASP A 17 -17.50 -6.37 0.94
N HIS A 18 -16.30 -6.61 1.47
CA HIS A 18 -15.85 -5.94 2.69
C HIS A 18 -15.58 -4.45 2.47
N TYR A 19 -14.98 -4.10 1.33
CA TYR A 19 -14.75 -2.72 0.93
C TYR A 19 -16.06 -1.98 0.73
N ASP A 20 -17.02 -2.56 0.00
CA ASP A 20 -18.34 -1.98 -0.22
C ASP A 20 -19.08 -1.76 1.10
N ASN A 21 -19.04 -2.73 2.03
CA ASN A 21 -19.64 -2.58 3.35
C ASN A 21 -18.98 -1.45 4.16
N LEU A 22 -17.65 -1.37 4.17
CA LEU A 22 -16.92 -0.32 4.88
C LEU A 22 -17.18 1.07 4.26
N CYS A 23 -17.33 1.14 2.94
CA CYS A 23 -17.73 2.35 2.25
C CYS A 23 -19.12 2.81 2.70
N ALA A 24 -20.09 1.90 2.72
CA ALA A 24 -21.46 2.19 3.19
C ALA A 24 -21.51 2.63 4.66
N LEU A 25 -20.74 1.96 5.53
CA LEU A 25 -20.64 2.32 6.96
C LEU A 25 -20.03 3.71 7.20
N GLN A 26 -19.34 4.27 6.21
CA GLN A 26 -18.66 5.57 6.28
C GLN A 26 -19.30 6.63 5.38
N ASP A 27 -20.48 6.35 4.85
CA ASP A 27 -21.20 7.24 3.93
C ASP A 27 -20.32 7.69 2.74
N SER A 28 -19.58 6.73 2.18
CA SER A 28 -18.69 6.93 1.04
C SER A 28 -19.06 5.99 -0.10
N ALA A 29 -18.85 6.44 -1.34
CA ALA A 29 -19.07 5.61 -2.52
C ALA A 29 -17.82 4.76 -2.83
N PRO A 30 -17.97 3.45 -3.14
CA PRO A 30 -16.86 2.63 -3.60
C PRO A 30 -16.20 3.22 -4.86
N LEU A 31 -14.88 3.30 -4.86
CA LEU A 31 -14.13 3.85 -5.98
C LEU A 31 -13.97 2.80 -7.09
N PRO A 32 -14.34 3.08 -8.36
CA PRO A 32 -14.14 2.15 -9.47
C PRO A 32 -12.69 1.69 -9.62
N ALA A 33 -11.74 2.59 -9.35
CA ALA A 33 -10.31 2.29 -9.41
C ALA A 33 -9.88 1.21 -8.40
N VAL A 34 -10.54 1.11 -7.25
CA VAL A 34 -10.25 0.05 -6.25
C VAL A 34 -10.79 -1.29 -6.70
N LYS A 35 -11.90 -1.29 -7.44
CA LYS A 35 -12.63 -2.51 -7.86
C LYS A 35 -12.14 -3.08 -9.19
N ALA A 36 -11.37 -2.31 -9.97
CA ALA A 36 -11.05 -2.59 -11.37
C ALA A 36 -10.48 -4.00 -11.64
N TYR A 37 -9.67 -4.55 -10.73
CA TYR A 37 -8.97 -5.81 -10.94
C TYR A 37 -9.18 -6.83 -9.80
N LEU A 38 -10.16 -6.61 -8.93
CA LEU A 38 -10.37 -7.47 -7.75
C LEU A 38 -10.75 -8.91 -8.12
N THR A 39 -11.47 -9.11 -9.23
CA THR A 39 -11.83 -10.44 -9.75
C THR A 39 -10.61 -11.26 -10.18
N GLN A 40 -9.50 -10.59 -10.46
CA GLN A 40 -8.20 -11.19 -10.81
C GLN A 40 -7.32 -11.39 -9.56
N GLY A 41 -7.82 -11.05 -8.37
CA GLY A 41 -7.05 -11.06 -7.13
C GLY A 41 -6.04 -9.92 -7.04
N VAL A 42 -6.26 -8.82 -7.76
CA VAL A 42 -5.34 -7.69 -7.85
C VAL A 42 -5.99 -6.43 -7.26
N LEU A 43 -5.31 -5.80 -6.32
CA LEU A 43 -5.59 -4.42 -5.92
C LEU A 43 -4.53 -3.53 -6.55
N ASP A 44 -4.87 -2.78 -7.60
CA ASP A 44 -3.98 -1.83 -8.26
C ASP A 44 -4.57 -0.42 -8.20
N LEU A 45 -3.94 0.45 -7.43
CA LEU A 45 -4.47 1.76 -7.11
C LEU A 45 -3.44 2.87 -7.32
N ASN A 46 -3.80 3.87 -8.13
CA ASN A 46 -3.14 5.17 -8.10
C ASN A 46 -3.65 5.98 -6.90
N GLY A 47 -2.83 6.09 -5.87
CA GLY A 47 -3.12 6.79 -4.62
C GLY A 47 -3.27 8.30 -4.76
N ASP A 48 -2.81 8.89 -5.87
CA ASP A 48 -2.92 10.34 -6.10
C ASP A 48 -4.38 10.80 -6.27
N ARG A 49 -5.24 9.88 -6.72
CA ARG A 49 -6.65 10.14 -7.03
C ARG A 49 -7.60 9.82 -5.87
N VAL A 50 -7.06 9.35 -4.74
CA VAL A 50 -7.84 8.93 -3.58
C VAL A 50 -7.96 10.08 -2.59
N ARG A 51 -9.18 10.44 -2.21
CA ARG A 51 -9.39 11.49 -1.20
C ARG A 51 -9.10 10.93 0.19
N LEU A 52 -8.82 11.83 1.13
CA LEU A 52 -8.41 11.46 2.48
C LEU A 52 -9.37 10.45 3.16
N ASN A 53 -10.68 10.71 3.08
CA ASN A 53 -11.69 9.86 3.73
C ASN A 53 -11.85 8.50 3.03
N ASP A 54 -11.58 8.45 1.73
CA ASP A 54 -11.75 7.23 0.93
C ASP A 54 -10.62 6.20 1.21
N TRP A 55 -9.52 6.58 1.88
CA TRP A 55 -8.46 5.65 2.29
C TRP A 55 -8.88 4.70 3.39
N GLN A 56 -9.78 5.12 4.28
CA GLN A 56 -10.11 4.36 5.47
C GLN A 56 -10.75 2.99 5.14
N PRO A 57 -11.74 2.88 4.24
CA PRO A 57 -12.27 1.59 3.79
C PRO A 57 -11.23 0.73 3.08
N ILE A 58 -10.37 1.34 2.25
CA ILE A 58 -9.30 0.62 1.52
C ILE A 58 -8.31 -0.02 2.49
N ILE A 59 -7.80 0.75 3.45
CA ILE A 59 -6.82 0.31 4.45
C ILE A 59 -7.41 -0.81 5.33
N ASN A 60 -8.66 -0.66 5.76
CA ASN A 60 -9.31 -1.66 6.61
C ASN A 60 -9.60 -2.95 5.85
N SER A 61 -9.98 -2.85 4.58
CA SER A 61 -10.22 -4.03 3.72
C SER A 61 -8.92 -4.80 3.48
N LEU A 62 -7.85 -4.08 3.15
CA LEU A 62 -6.53 -4.66 2.91
C LEU A 62 -6.01 -5.41 4.15
N ARG A 63 -6.12 -4.81 5.34
CA ARG A 63 -5.57 -5.35 6.60
C ARG A 63 -5.91 -6.81 6.86
N ILE A 64 -7.15 -7.22 6.57
CA ILE A 64 -7.64 -8.56 6.92
C ILE A 64 -7.69 -9.51 5.73
N ASN A 65 -7.31 -9.03 4.54
CA ASN A 65 -7.54 -9.77 3.31
C ASN A 65 -6.65 -11.01 3.19
N LYS A 66 -7.21 -12.08 2.61
CA LYS A 66 -6.63 -13.39 2.42
C LYS A 66 -6.78 -13.92 0.99
N SER A 67 -7.36 -13.13 0.08
CA SER A 67 -7.66 -13.56 -1.29
C SER A 67 -6.86 -12.83 -2.37
N LEU A 68 -6.37 -11.62 -2.08
CA LEU A 68 -5.50 -10.88 -3.00
C LEU A 68 -4.16 -11.60 -3.18
N GLN A 69 -3.76 -11.70 -4.44
CA GLN A 69 -2.48 -12.25 -4.87
C GLN A 69 -1.45 -11.14 -5.15
N PHE A 70 -1.95 -9.98 -5.57
CA PHE A 70 -1.16 -8.82 -5.98
C PHE A 70 -1.70 -7.55 -5.34
N VAL A 71 -0.81 -6.73 -4.75
CA VAL A 71 -1.14 -5.38 -4.28
C VAL A 71 -0.17 -4.37 -4.89
N ALA A 72 -0.68 -3.43 -5.68
CA ALA A 72 0.02 -2.28 -6.22
C ALA A 72 -0.58 -0.98 -5.66
N ILE A 73 0.24 -0.15 -5.04
CA ILE A 73 -0.17 1.20 -4.62
C ILE A 73 0.88 2.19 -5.07
N ARG A 74 0.49 3.09 -5.97
CA ARG A 74 1.40 3.97 -6.69
C ARG A 74 1.04 5.43 -6.48
N SER A 75 2.06 6.27 -6.32
CA SER A 75 1.99 7.72 -6.30
C SER A 75 2.93 8.24 -7.37
N PHE A 76 2.39 8.89 -8.38
CA PHE A 76 3.17 9.55 -9.45
C PHE A 76 3.33 11.05 -9.20
N TYR A 77 2.78 11.56 -8.10
CA TYR A 77 2.96 12.94 -7.69
C TYR A 77 4.45 13.30 -7.50
N GLN A 78 4.91 14.22 -8.34
CA GLN A 78 6.21 14.86 -8.22
C GLN A 78 6.02 16.20 -7.51
N MET A 79 6.85 16.46 -6.49
CA MET A 79 6.88 17.78 -5.89
C MET A 79 7.44 18.76 -6.92
N PRO A 80 6.74 19.87 -7.22
CA PRO A 80 7.26 20.88 -8.14
C PRO A 80 8.61 21.38 -7.63
N GLN A 81 9.64 21.35 -8.48
CA GLN A 81 10.90 22.06 -8.24
C GLN A 81 10.68 23.50 -8.69
N GLU A 82 10.24 24.41 -7.81
CA GLU A 82 10.13 25.83 -8.19
C GLU A 82 10.64 26.79 -7.11
N GLU A 83 11.30 27.85 -7.59
CA GLU A 83 11.86 28.98 -6.84
C GLU A 83 10.78 29.97 -6.35
N ASP A 84 9.56 29.91 -6.91
CA ASP A 84 8.46 30.83 -6.59
C ASP A 84 7.51 30.27 -5.51
N GLU A 85 7.67 30.81 -4.30
CA GLU A 85 7.06 30.36 -3.06
C GLU A 85 5.52 30.36 -3.09
N LYS A 86 4.90 31.28 -3.86
CA LYS A 86 3.44 31.41 -3.98
C LYS A 86 2.82 30.27 -4.79
N ARG A 87 3.44 29.86 -5.89
CA ARG A 87 3.00 28.69 -6.68
C ARG A 87 3.25 27.40 -5.91
N ALA A 88 4.39 27.30 -5.24
CA ALA A 88 4.70 26.17 -4.37
C ALA A 88 3.65 26.01 -3.25
N ALA A 89 3.16 27.10 -2.65
CA ALA A 89 2.10 27.05 -1.64
C ALA A 89 0.75 26.52 -2.19
N ILE A 90 0.36 26.90 -3.41
CA ILE A 90 -0.86 26.40 -4.07
C ILE A 90 -0.73 24.90 -4.40
N LEU A 91 0.43 24.48 -4.90
CA LEU A 91 0.68 23.07 -5.24
C LEU A 91 0.77 22.20 -3.98
N ARG A 92 1.34 22.70 -2.88
CA ARG A 92 1.30 22.04 -1.56
C ARG A 92 -0.13 21.86 -1.02
N ARG A 93 -1.08 22.74 -1.36
CA ARG A 93 -2.50 22.55 -1.01
C ARG A 93 -3.17 21.42 -1.79
N LYS A 94 -2.58 21.00 -2.92
CA LYS A 94 -3.04 19.86 -3.73
C LYS A 94 -2.27 18.58 -3.45
N LEU A 95 -1.51 18.52 -2.34
CA LEU A 95 -0.72 17.34 -2.02
C LEU A 95 -1.65 16.13 -1.88
N PRO A 96 -1.43 15.06 -2.65
CA PRO A 96 -2.28 13.89 -2.53
C PRO A 96 -2.22 13.30 -1.13
N SER A 97 -3.37 12.81 -0.66
CA SER A 97 -3.50 12.30 0.71
C SER A 97 -2.55 11.12 0.99
N ILE A 98 -2.18 10.34 -0.03
CA ILE A 98 -1.19 9.26 0.08
C ILE A 98 0.21 9.74 0.50
N ARG A 99 0.55 11.01 0.24
CA ARG A 99 1.80 11.65 0.66
C ARG A 99 1.81 12.04 2.14
N SER A 100 0.65 11.97 2.82
CA SER A 100 0.57 12.18 4.26
C SER A 100 1.33 11.08 5.01
N LYS A 101 2.14 11.49 6.00
CA LYS A 101 2.82 10.59 6.93
C LYS A 101 1.85 9.64 7.64
N GLU A 102 0.63 10.08 7.89
CA GLU A 102 -0.39 9.27 8.55
C GLU A 102 -0.95 8.19 7.61
N ILE A 103 -1.34 8.57 6.39
CA ILE A 103 -1.92 7.64 5.42
C ILE A 103 -0.87 6.60 5.00
N THR A 104 0.35 7.02 4.68
CA THR A 104 1.45 6.10 4.38
C THR A 104 1.69 5.10 5.53
N HIS A 105 1.77 5.58 6.77
CA HIS A 105 1.99 4.71 7.94
C HIS A 105 0.88 3.68 8.14
N ARG A 106 -0.37 4.14 8.04
CA ARG A 106 -1.55 3.28 8.21
C ARG A 106 -1.65 2.24 7.11
N LEU A 107 -1.31 2.62 5.87
CA LEU A 107 -1.29 1.73 4.73
C LEU A 107 -0.24 0.63 4.93
N VAL A 108 0.99 1.00 5.29
CA VAL A 108 2.07 0.03 5.54
C VAL A 108 1.74 -0.92 6.69
N LYS A 109 1.10 -0.41 7.76
CA LYS A 109 0.61 -1.26 8.85
C LYS A 109 -0.43 -2.28 8.37
N ALA A 110 -1.41 -1.85 7.57
CA ALA A 110 -2.41 -2.75 6.99
C ALA A 110 -1.78 -3.78 6.05
N LEU A 111 -0.82 -3.38 5.22
CA LEU A 111 -0.10 -4.29 4.35
C LEU A 111 0.70 -5.34 5.15
N LYS A 112 1.37 -4.93 6.25
CA LYS A 112 2.01 -5.88 7.17
C LYS A 112 1.00 -6.87 7.76
N GLU A 113 -0.19 -6.42 8.13
CA GLU A 113 -1.24 -7.29 8.69
C GLU A 113 -1.79 -8.26 7.62
N CYS A 114 -1.99 -7.78 6.40
CA CYS A 114 -2.34 -8.61 5.24
C CYS A 114 -1.28 -9.69 4.99
N LEU A 115 0.01 -9.33 4.96
CA LEU A 115 1.13 -10.26 4.80
C LEU A 115 1.22 -11.32 5.90
N PHE A 116 0.71 -11.04 7.11
CA PHE A 116 0.69 -12.01 8.21
C PHE A 116 -0.39 -13.08 8.04
N VAL A 117 -1.51 -12.71 7.42
CA VAL A 117 -2.71 -13.57 7.39
C VAL A 117 -3.00 -14.14 6.01
N SER A 118 -2.47 -13.53 4.95
CA SER A 118 -2.77 -13.91 3.57
C SER A 118 -1.99 -15.15 3.15
N PRO A 119 -2.69 -16.23 2.74
CA PRO A 119 -2.07 -17.41 2.15
C PRO A 119 -1.79 -17.27 0.64
N CYS A 120 -2.12 -16.13 0.02
CA CYS A 120 -2.06 -15.97 -1.43
C CYS A 120 -1.23 -14.77 -1.90
N LEU A 121 -0.98 -13.78 -1.03
CA LEU A 121 -0.30 -12.54 -1.41
C LEU A 121 1.17 -12.81 -1.77
N SER A 122 1.45 -12.78 -3.07
CA SER A 122 2.74 -13.16 -3.64
C SER A 122 3.47 -11.98 -4.27
N CYS A 123 2.77 -10.90 -4.62
CA CYS A 123 3.35 -9.70 -5.21
C CYS A 123 2.91 -8.43 -4.46
N VAL A 124 3.87 -7.58 -4.12
CA VAL A 124 3.64 -6.25 -3.55
C VAL A 124 4.46 -5.23 -4.32
N GLU A 125 3.81 -4.18 -4.81
CA GLU A 125 4.48 -3.05 -5.45
C GLU A 125 4.05 -1.75 -4.79
N LEU A 126 5.02 -1.04 -4.23
CA LEU A 126 4.86 0.29 -3.67
C LEU A 126 5.70 1.25 -4.50
N GLN A 127 5.06 2.24 -5.11
CA GLN A 127 5.76 3.21 -5.96
C GLN A 127 5.55 4.64 -5.48
N GLY A 128 6.64 5.41 -5.39
CA GLY A 128 6.61 6.85 -5.12
C GLY A 128 6.07 7.26 -3.74
N LEU A 129 5.93 6.31 -2.81
CA LEU A 129 5.48 6.58 -1.44
C LEU A 129 6.61 7.19 -0.60
N SER A 130 6.28 8.07 0.34
CA SER A 130 7.29 8.64 1.26
C SER A 130 7.48 7.72 2.47
N LEU A 131 8.13 6.57 2.28
CA LEU A 131 8.36 5.59 3.35
C LEU A 131 9.46 6.08 4.28
N ARG A 132 9.16 6.22 5.57
CA ARG A 132 10.17 6.54 6.60
C ARG A 132 10.71 5.25 7.22
N ASP A 133 11.81 5.34 7.98
CA ASP A 133 12.43 4.18 8.65
C ASP A 133 11.44 3.36 9.47
N ARG A 134 10.57 4.02 10.23
CA ARG A 134 9.50 3.35 11.00
C ARG A 134 8.55 2.55 10.11
N ASP A 135 8.22 3.09 8.94
CA ASP A 135 7.32 2.44 7.99
C ASP A 135 8.02 1.20 7.40
N LEU A 136 9.29 1.32 7.02
CA LEU A 136 10.11 0.22 6.52
C LEU A 136 10.28 -0.90 7.55
N GLN A 137 10.56 -0.56 8.81
CA GLN A 137 10.64 -1.53 9.90
C GLN A 137 9.33 -2.31 10.09
N ILE A 138 8.18 -1.69 9.87
CA ILE A 138 6.89 -2.38 9.91
C ILE A 138 6.74 -3.27 8.69
N LEU A 139 6.98 -2.75 7.49
CA LEU A 139 6.82 -3.50 6.26
C LEU A 139 7.66 -4.79 6.26
N VAL A 140 8.91 -4.69 6.71
CA VAL A 140 9.85 -5.82 6.77
C VAL A 140 9.38 -6.91 7.72
N LYS A 141 8.78 -6.56 8.86
CA LYS A 141 8.17 -7.57 9.74
C LYS A 141 7.12 -8.40 8.97
N GLY A 142 6.29 -7.73 8.18
CA GLY A 142 5.31 -8.35 7.27
C GLY A 142 5.98 -9.29 6.26
N ILE A 143 6.98 -8.77 5.56
CA ILE A 143 7.74 -9.49 4.53
C ILE A 143 8.39 -10.75 5.09
N LEU A 144 9.06 -10.67 6.25
CA LEU A 144 9.74 -11.79 6.89
C LEU A 144 8.76 -12.87 7.36
N LYS A 145 7.56 -12.48 7.80
CA LYS A 145 6.53 -13.43 8.24
C LYS A 145 5.80 -14.11 7.08
N SER A 146 5.65 -13.43 5.94
CA SER A 146 4.97 -13.99 4.77
C SER A 146 5.78 -15.12 4.14
N SER A 147 5.19 -16.30 4.05
CA SER A 147 5.75 -17.44 3.31
C SER A 147 5.49 -17.37 1.80
N MET A 148 4.54 -16.53 1.38
CA MET A 148 4.01 -16.49 0.01
C MET A 148 4.60 -15.38 -0.84
N LEU A 149 5.06 -14.29 -0.22
CA LEU A 149 5.63 -13.15 -0.94
C LEU A 149 6.87 -13.56 -1.75
N ARG A 150 6.78 -13.41 -3.08
CA ARG A 150 7.83 -13.70 -4.05
C ARG A 150 8.40 -12.44 -4.69
N HIS A 151 7.59 -11.41 -4.87
CA HIS A 151 7.99 -10.16 -5.51
C HIS A 151 7.70 -8.97 -4.60
N LEU A 152 8.69 -8.07 -4.48
CA LEU A 152 8.55 -6.79 -3.80
C LEU A 152 9.20 -5.68 -4.64
N SER A 153 8.42 -4.69 -5.05
CA SER A 153 8.95 -3.44 -5.61
C SER A 153 8.75 -2.29 -4.62
N LEU A 154 9.79 -1.47 -4.43
CA LEU A 154 9.78 -0.24 -3.63
C LEU A 154 10.24 0.98 -4.45
N GLU A 155 9.97 0.94 -5.76
CA GLU A 155 10.39 1.94 -6.73
C GLU A 155 10.05 3.38 -6.31
N PHE A 156 11.03 4.28 -6.40
CA PHE A 156 10.91 5.70 -6.02
C PHE A 156 10.38 5.97 -4.59
N CYS A 157 10.45 5.00 -3.67
CA CYS A 157 9.94 5.17 -2.31
C CYS A 157 10.90 5.91 -1.35
N ARG A 158 12.06 6.38 -1.83
CA ARG A 158 13.08 7.15 -1.08
C ARG A 158 13.48 6.46 0.25
N ILE A 159 13.75 5.16 0.20
CA ILE A 159 13.97 4.32 1.38
C ILE A 159 15.32 4.54 2.07
N GLY A 160 16.27 5.24 1.43
CA GLY A 160 17.61 5.49 1.95
C GLY A 160 18.45 4.21 2.13
N ASP A 161 19.73 4.35 2.46
CA ASP A 161 20.65 3.20 2.59
C ASP A 161 20.25 2.24 3.73
N GLN A 162 19.75 2.77 4.84
CA GLN A 162 19.23 1.95 5.96
C GLN A 162 17.99 1.15 5.57
N GLY A 163 17.14 1.69 4.69
CA GLY A 163 15.97 0.97 4.18
C GLY A 163 16.34 -0.21 3.31
N LEU A 164 17.45 -0.09 2.55
CA LEU A 164 17.96 -1.12 1.68
C LEU A 164 18.45 -2.33 2.49
N GLU A 165 19.30 -2.12 3.51
CA GLU A 165 19.83 -3.20 4.36
C GLU A 165 18.75 -4.09 4.97
N ILE A 166 17.64 -3.47 5.38
CA ILE A 166 16.51 -4.17 5.99
C ILE A 166 15.71 -4.97 4.94
N ALA A 167 15.61 -4.50 3.70
CA ALA A 167 14.90 -5.18 2.62
C ALA A 167 15.65 -6.43 2.10
N VAL A 168 16.99 -6.38 2.03
CA VAL A 168 17.82 -7.51 1.54
C VAL A 168 17.91 -8.69 2.50
N ALA A 169 17.44 -8.55 3.74
CA ALA A 169 17.53 -9.59 4.77
C ALA A 169 16.65 -10.84 4.51
N LYS A 170 15.83 -10.86 3.46
CA LYS A 170 15.05 -12.05 3.05
C LYS A 170 15.67 -12.70 1.80
N PRO A 171 16.34 -13.86 1.90
CA PRO A 171 17.14 -14.45 0.82
C PRO A 171 16.36 -15.04 -0.38
N ARG A 172 15.13 -14.59 -0.66
CA ARG A 172 14.30 -15.10 -1.79
C ARG A 172 13.37 -14.05 -2.43
N LEU A 173 13.60 -12.77 -2.17
CA LEU A 173 12.73 -11.70 -2.63
C LEU A 173 13.38 -10.94 -3.79
N TRP A 174 12.69 -10.85 -4.92
CA TRP A 174 13.10 -9.96 -6.01
C TRP A 174 12.82 -8.52 -5.56
N ILE A 175 13.86 -7.71 -5.40
CA ILE A 175 13.76 -6.27 -5.12
C ILE A 175 14.24 -5.52 -6.36
N MET A 176 13.34 -4.73 -6.95
CA MET A 176 13.68 -3.82 -8.04
C MET A 176 14.00 -2.44 -7.46
N ASP A 177 15.27 -2.01 -7.56
CA ASP A 177 15.73 -0.66 -7.23
C ASP A 177 16.02 0.10 -8.54
N PRO A 178 15.22 1.13 -8.89
CA PRO A 178 15.38 1.88 -10.12
C PRO A 178 16.56 2.87 -10.10
N ASP A 179 17.12 3.21 -8.94
CA ASP A 179 18.25 4.16 -8.86
C ASP A 179 19.60 3.49 -9.17
N ARG A 180 19.65 2.17 -9.38
CA ARG A 180 20.92 1.43 -9.59
C ARG A 180 20.95 0.39 -10.72
N ASP A 181 19.92 0.23 -11.56
CA ASP A 181 19.91 -0.76 -12.67
C ASP A 181 20.44 -2.15 -12.27
N ARG A 182 20.16 -2.61 -11.04
CA ARG A 182 20.64 -3.90 -10.53
C ARG A 182 19.49 -4.74 -9.99
N LEU A 183 19.26 -5.87 -10.65
CA LEU A 183 18.52 -6.99 -10.12
C LEU A 183 19.38 -7.67 -9.04
N TRP A 184 19.06 -7.46 -7.77
CA TRP A 184 19.78 -8.10 -6.68
C TRP A 184 19.26 -9.53 -6.47
N ARG A 185 20.09 -10.53 -6.77
CA ARG A 185 19.99 -11.88 -6.21
C ARG A 185 20.93 -11.97 -5.00
N ASN A 186 20.43 -12.46 -3.86
CA ASN A 186 21.26 -13.23 -2.94
C ASN A 186 21.24 -14.69 -3.40
#